data_AF-A0A1I3DIJ0-F1
#
_entry.id   AF-A0A1I3DIJ0-F1
#
_cell.length_a   1.000
_cell.length_b   1.000
_cell.length_c   1.000
_cell.angle_alpha   90.00
_cell.angle_beta   90.00
_cell.angle_gamma   90.00
#
_symmetry.space_group_name_H-M   'P 1'
#
loop_
_entity.id
_entity.type
_entity.pdbx_description
1 polymer ?
#
loop_
_entity_poly.entity_id
_entity_poly.type
_entity_poly.pdbx_seq_one_letter_code
_entity_poly.pdbx_strand_id
1 'polypeptide(L)'
;MYTKADYQAKKAAEKGETVTTSTATAANPNDALSLKIINGLGGEDNLIDVDNCATRLRVTVKDGEQVNQPQLKSTGAAGIVVKGKNVQVIYGPKVANIKSNIDEYRASQK
;
A
#
# COMPACT_ATOMS: atom_id res chain seq x y z
N MET A 1 -31.70 16.03 14.17
CA MET A 1 -30.35 16.61 13.99
C MET A 1 -29.34 15.56 14.42
N TYR A 2 -28.75 14.85 13.46
CA TYR A 2 -27.86 13.73 13.75
C TYR A 2 -26.47 14.25 14.14
N THR A 3 -25.97 13.81 15.29
CA THR A 3 -24.69 14.22 15.84
C THR A 3 -23.56 13.46 15.16
N LYS A 4 -22.41 14.12 15.06
CA LYS A 4 -21.22 13.73 14.29
C LYS A 4 -20.55 12.42 14.75
N ALA A 5 -21.10 11.75 15.76
CA ALA A 5 -20.61 10.49 16.32
C ALA A 5 -21.05 9.26 15.50
N ASP A 6 -22.18 9.31 14.81
CA ASP A 6 -22.74 8.12 14.13
C ASP A 6 -22.07 7.80 12.78
N TYR A 7 -21.32 8.74 12.21
CA TYR A 7 -20.65 8.51 10.91
C TYR A 7 -19.41 7.62 11.02
N GLN A 8 -18.78 7.56 12.20
CA GLN A 8 -17.55 6.78 12.41
C GLN A 8 -17.82 5.31 12.78
N ALA A 9 -19.05 4.95 13.13
CA ALA A 9 -19.41 3.58 13.49
C ALA A 9 -19.75 2.69 12.27
N LYS A 10 -20.01 3.27 11.10
CA LYS A 10 -20.45 2.49 9.91
C LYS A 10 -19.34 2.08 8.93
N LYS A 11 -18.08 2.42 9.20
CA LYS A 11 -16.96 2.08 8.31
C LYS A 11 -16.05 0.94 8.80
N ALA A 12 -16.48 0.21 9.82
CA ALA A 12 -15.73 -0.92 10.41
C ALA A 12 -16.34 -2.31 10.10
N ALA A 13 -17.43 -2.40 9.32
CA ALA A 13 -18.21 -3.62 9.20
C ALA A 13 -18.07 -4.39 7.87
N GLU A 14 -17.08 -4.09 7.02
CA GLU A 14 -16.82 -4.91 5.81
C GLU A 14 -15.33 -5.19 5.63
N LYS A 15 -14.83 -6.14 6.42
CA LYS A 15 -14.22 -7.40 5.97
C LYS A 15 -13.29 -7.94 7.05
N GLY A 16 -13.74 -9.01 7.72
CA GLY A 16 -12.85 -10.03 8.27
C GLY A 16 -12.03 -10.67 7.15
N GLU A 17 -10.97 -11.44 7.40
CA GLU A 17 -10.63 -12.20 8.58
C GLU A 17 -9.12 -12.53 8.50
N THR A 18 -8.43 -12.33 9.62
CA THR A 18 -7.17 -12.95 10.08
C THR A 18 -6.04 -13.29 9.10
N VAL A 19 -4.89 -12.62 9.28
CA VAL A 19 -3.70 -13.32 9.80
C VAL A 19 -3.02 -12.40 10.82
N THR A 20 -2.98 -12.87 12.06
CA THR A 20 -2.21 -12.30 13.18
C THR A 20 -0.96 -13.15 13.35
N THR A 21 0.22 -12.59 13.06
CA THR A 21 1.51 -12.97 13.65
C THR A 21 2.41 -11.72 13.58
N SER A 22 2.39 -10.84 14.58
CA SER A 22 3.26 -10.82 15.77
C SER A 22 4.57 -10.02 15.60
N THR A 23 4.58 -8.88 16.30
CA THR A 23 5.65 -8.27 17.11
C THR A 23 6.81 -7.47 16.50
N ALA A 24 6.93 -6.24 17.07
CA ALA A 24 8.10 -5.36 17.22
C ALA A 24 8.54 -4.62 15.94
N THR A 25 8.44 -3.29 15.79
CA THR A 25 8.68 -2.21 16.75
C THR A 25 8.01 -0.93 16.23
N ALA A 26 7.46 -0.10 17.12
CA ALA A 26 7.11 1.29 16.80
C ALA A 26 8.36 2.00 16.22
N ALA A 27 8.31 2.96 15.30
CA ALA A 27 7.47 4.15 15.35
C ALA A 27 7.73 5.04 14.12
N ASN A 28 7.99 4.50 12.92
CA ASN A 28 8.16 5.36 11.76
C ASN A 28 6.83 5.50 11.00
N PRO A 29 6.29 6.72 10.85
CA PRO A 29 5.08 6.95 10.03
C PRO A 29 5.29 6.49 8.57
N ASN A 30 6.54 6.37 8.14
CA ASN A 30 6.95 5.85 6.84
C ASN A 30 6.64 4.35 6.68
N ASP A 31 6.84 3.54 7.72
CA ASP A 31 6.63 2.08 7.68
C ASP A 31 5.14 1.76 7.55
N ALA A 32 4.30 2.52 8.24
CA ALA A 32 2.84 2.39 8.13
C ALA A 32 2.33 2.74 6.72
N LEU A 33 3.00 3.67 6.02
CA LEU A 33 2.69 3.99 4.63
C LEU A 33 3.17 2.86 3.70
N SER A 34 4.40 2.39 3.86
CA SER A 34 4.97 1.26 3.10
C SER A 34 4.08 0.03 3.20
N LEU A 35 3.69 -0.35 4.42
CA LEU A 35 2.79 -1.47 4.67
C LEU A 35 1.44 -1.31 3.96
N LYS A 36 0.85 -0.11 3.98
CA LYS A 36 -0.40 0.15 3.23
C LYS A 36 -0.22 0.03 1.73
N ILE A 37 0.93 0.43 1.18
CA ILE A 37 1.21 0.32 -0.25
C ILE A 37 1.39 -1.15 -0.63
N ILE A 38 2.19 -1.89 0.14
CA ILE A 38 2.43 -3.33 -0.05
C ILE A 38 1.11 -4.11 0.02
N ASN A 39 0.32 -3.89 1.07
CA ASN A 39 -1.00 -4.52 1.19
C ASN A 39 -1.92 -4.11 0.03
N GLY A 40 -1.78 -2.88 -0.48
CA GLY A 40 -2.56 -2.38 -1.60
C GLY A 40 -2.17 -3.03 -2.93
N LEU A 41 -0.96 -3.58 -3.01
CA LEU A 41 -0.45 -4.32 -4.16
C LEU A 41 -0.74 -5.83 -4.05
N GLY A 42 -1.41 -6.28 -2.99
CA GLY A 42 -1.72 -7.70 -2.74
C GLY A 42 -0.79 -8.38 -1.73
N GLY A 43 0.00 -7.60 -0.97
CA GLY A 43 0.93 -8.11 0.04
C GLY A 43 2.34 -8.34 -0.50
N GLU A 44 3.29 -8.68 0.39
CA GLU A 44 4.69 -8.96 0.02
C GLU A 44 4.81 -10.18 -0.90
N ASP A 45 3.97 -11.20 -0.69
CA ASP A 45 3.98 -12.41 -1.49
C ASP A 45 3.57 -12.14 -2.95
N ASN A 46 2.80 -11.07 -3.21
CA ASN A 46 2.39 -10.70 -4.55
C ASN A 46 3.41 -9.78 -5.27
N LEU A 47 4.35 -9.17 -4.55
CA LEU A 47 5.39 -8.31 -5.12
C LEU A 47 6.52 -9.14 -5.72
N ILE A 48 6.72 -9.04 -7.03
CA ILE A 48 7.88 -9.63 -7.70
C ILE A 48 9.03 -8.62 -7.72
N ASP A 49 8.75 -7.42 -8.21
CA ASP A 49 9.76 -6.40 -8.43
C ASP A 49 9.18 -5.00 -8.22
N VAL A 50 10.01 -4.09 -7.71
CA VAL A 50 9.63 -2.71 -7.41
C VAL A 50 10.71 -1.78 -7.96
N ASP A 51 10.31 -0.97 -8.92
CA ASP A 51 11.14 0.04 -9.55
C ASP A 51 10.44 1.41 -9.50
N ASN A 52 11.17 2.49 -9.67
CA ASN A 52 10.61 3.82 -9.73
C ASN A 52 11.28 4.69 -10.80
N CYS A 53 10.47 5.48 -11.49
CA CYS A 53 10.95 6.61 -12.28
C CYS A 53 10.93 7.88 -11.41
N ALA A 54 11.08 9.05 -12.04
CA ALA A 54 10.99 10.35 -11.36
C ALA A 54 9.60 10.63 -10.75
N THR A 55 8.51 10.11 -11.33
CA THR A 55 7.14 10.44 -10.89
C THR A 55 6.21 9.23 -10.73
N ARG A 56 6.67 8.02 -11.10
CA ARG A 56 5.86 6.80 -11.14
C ARG A 56 6.59 5.64 -10.49
N LEU A 57 5.89 4.91 -9.64
CA LEU A 57 6.32 3.63 -9.08
C LEU A 57 5.88 2.54 -10.06
N ARG A 58 6.81 1.73 -10.54
CA ARG A 58 6.55 0.58 -11.39
C ARG A 58 6.68 -0.66 -10.54
N VAL A 59 5.61 -1.43 -10.44
CA VAL A 59 5.58 -2.64 -9.63
C VAL A 59 5.20 -3.79 -10.55
N THR A 60 6.02 -4.83 -10.54
CA THR A 60 5.67 -6.11 -11.14
C THR A 60 5.08 -6.98 -10.05
N VAL A 61 3.85 -7.44 -10.24
CA VAL A 61 3.14 -8.33 -9.32
C VAL A 61 2.95 -9.71 -9.92
N LYS A 62 2.77 -10.73 -9.07
CA LYS A 62 2.40 -12.08 -9.54
C LYS A 62 1.01 -12.08 -10.14
N ASP A 63 0.09 -11.38 -9.48
CA ASP A 63 -1.32 -11.29 -9.82
C ASP A 63 -1.82 -9.84 -9.71
N GLY A 64 -2.33 -9.32 -10.83
CA GLY A 64 -2.88 -7.96 -10.92
C GLY A 64 -4.28 -7.82 -10.31
N GLU A 65 -5.01 -8.93 -10.13
CA GLU A 65 -6.38 -8.91 -9.59
C GLU A 65 -6.38 -8.67 -8.07
N GLN A 66 -5.31 -9.05 -7.39
CA GLN A 66 -5.11 -8.81 -5.96
C GLN A 66 -4.73 -7.35 -5.64
N VAL A 67 -4.56 -6.51 -6.66
CA VAL A 67 -4.19 -5.10 -6.50
C VAL A 67 -5.41 -4.27 -6.12
N ASN A 68 -5.41 -3.75 -4.89
CA ASN A 68 -6.43 -2.87 -4.36
C ASN A 68 -6.15 -1.41 -4.72
N GLN A 69 -6.68 -0.98 -5.87
CA GLN A 69 -6.56 0.41 -6.33
C GLN A 69 -7.15 1.44 -5.34
N PRO A 70 -8.33 1.24 -4.72
CA PRO A 70 -8.85 2.16 -3.71
C PRO A 70 -7.87 2.40 -2.54
N GLN A 71 -7.22 1.34 -2.06
CA GLN A 71 -6.23 1.44 -0.99
C GLN A 71 -5.00 2.24 -1.44
N LEU A 72 -4.50 2.00 -2.65
CA LEU A 72 -3.39 2.76 -3.24
C LEU A 72 -3.73 4.23 -3.50
N LYS A 73 -5.00 4.56 -3.78
CA LYS A 73 -5.42 5.97 -3.85
C LYS A 73 -5.36 6.63 -2.46
N SER A 74 -5.71 5.89 -1.41
CA SER A 74 -5.70 6.40 -0.03
C SER A 74 -4.30 6.69 0.52
N THR A 75 -3.25 6.05 -0.03
CA THR A 75 -1.84 6.35 0.29
C THR A 75 -1.34 7.63 -0.41
N GLY A 76 -2.20 8.28 -1.19
CA GLY A 76 -1.92 9.55 -1.86
C GLY A 76 -1.38 9.38 -3.28
N ALA A 77 -1.71 8.29 -3.96
CA ALA A 77 -1.49 8.15 -5.40
C ALA A 77 -2.42 9.09 -6.18
N ALA A 78 -1.87 9.82 -7.14
CA ALA A 78 -2.64 10.63 -8.08
C ALA A 78 -3.37 9.77 -9.11
N GLY A 79 -2.82 8.60 -9.43
CA GLY A 79 -3.43 7.64 -10.34
C GLY A 79 -2.75 6.29 -10.27
N ILE A 80 -3.49 5.24 -10.64
CA ILE A 80 -2.99 3.86 -10.72
C ILE A 80 -3.36 3.31 -12.08
N VAL A 81 -2.42 2.64 -12.72
CA VAL A 81 -2.60 1.95 -14.00
C VAL A 81 -2.22 0.50 -13.78
N VAL A 82 -3.18 -0.41 -13.95
CA VAL A 82 -2.96 -1.85 -13.85
C VAL A 82 -3.06 -2.44 -15.26
N LYS A 83 -2.02 -3.14 -15.71
CA LYS A 83 -1.95 -3.86 -16.99
C LYS A 83 -1.48 -5.28 -16.76
N GLY A 84 -2.44 -6.17 -16.48
CA GLY A 84 -2.13 -7.55 -16.06
C GLY A 84 -1.24 -7.53 -14.84
N LYS A 85 -0.02 -8.06 -14.98
CA LYS A 85 1.00 -8.14 -13.91
C LYS A 85 1.79 -6.85 -13.67
N ASN A 86 1.63 -5.84 -14.52
CA ASN A 86 2.37 -4.59 -14.43
C ASN A 86 1.48 -3.52 -13.81
N VAL A 87 1.86 -3.02 -12.65
CA VAL A 87 1.16 -1.94 -11.94
C VAL A 87 2.03 -0.69 -11.97
N GLN A 88 1.43 0.44 -12.30
CA GLN A 88 2.09 1.74 -12.23
C GLN A 88 1.30 2.66 -11.33
N VAL A 89 1.94 3.14 -10.27
CA VAL A 89 1.33 4.05 -9.30
C VAL A 89 1.99 5.41 -9.43
N ILE A 90 1.20 6.44 -9.70
CA ILE A 90 1.67 7.80 -9.93
C ILE A 90 1.63 8.53 -8.60
N TYR A 91 2.78 8.67 -7.94
CA TYR A 91 2.91 9.41 -6.69
C TYR A 91 3.52 10.81 -6.88
N GLY A 92 4.08 11.12 -8.05
CA GLY A 92 4.80 12.37 -8.28
C GLY A 92 6.21 12.36 -7.67
N PRO A 93 6.80 13.50 -7.33
CA PRO A 93 8.21 13.60 -6.93
C PRO A 93 8.53 12.86 -5.61
N LYS A 94 7.51 12.57 -4.79
CA LYS A 94 7.64 11.78 -3.55
C LYS A 94 7.87 10.28 -3.79
N VAL A 95 7.84 9.81 -5.04
CA VAL A 95 7.97 8.39 -5.36
C VAL A 95 9.33 7.80 -4.95
N ALA A 96 10.40 8.59 -5.05
CA ALA A 96 11.74 8.16 -4.63
C ALA A 96 11.78 7.82 -3.14
N ASN A 97 11.17 8.67 -2.30
CA ASN A 97 11.05 8.44 -0.86
C ASN A 97 10.17 7.22 -0.57
N ILE A 98 9.05 7.08 -1.28
CA ILE A 98 8.16 5.92 -1.12
C ILE A 98 8.90 4.62 -1.43
N LYS A 99 9.69 4.58 -2.51
CA LYS A 99 10.48 3.41 -2.88
C LYS A 99 11.54 3.09 -1.82
N SER A 100 12.28 4.09 -1.34
CA SER A 100 13.26 3.90 -0.25
C SER A 100 12.59 3.32 1.00
N ASN A 101 11.46 3.89 1.41
CA ASN A 101 10.70 3.42 2.58
C ASN A 101 10.20 1.99 2.41
N ILE A 102 9.82 1.58 1.19
CA ILE A 102 9.40 0.20 0.92
C ILE A 102 10.60 -0.73 1.01
N ASP A 103 11.74 -0.38 0.43
CA ASP A 103 12.95 -1.20 0.48
C ASP A 103 13.49 -1.34 1.90
N GLU A 104 13.50 -0.26 2.67
CA GLU A 104 13.88 -0.26 4.08
C GLU A 104 12.94 -1.13 4.92
N TYR A 105 11.63 -1.03 4.69
CA TYR A 105 10.64 -1.89 5.33
C TYR A 105 10.83 -3.37 4.98
N ARG A 106 11.15 -3.69 3.72
CA ARG A 106 11.43 -5.08 3.29
C ARG A 106 12.75 -5.60 3.86
N ALA A 107 13.73 -4.74 4.04
CA ALA A 107 15.02 -5.08 4.61
C ALA A 107 14.95 -5.31 6.13
N SER A 108 14.09 -4.56 6.85
CA SER A 108 13.93 -4.71 8.30
C SER A 108 13.16 -5.97 8.71
N GLN A 109 12.39 -6.56 7.80
CA GLN A 109 11.63 -7.79 8.01
C GLN A 109 12.43 -9.07 7.69
N LYS A 110 13.71 -8.94 7.32
CA LYS A 110 14.62 -10.04 6.94
C LYS A 110 15.55 -10.43 8.07
#